data_AF-A0A4Z1FIJ5-F1
#
_entry.id   AF-A0A4Z1FIJ5-F1
#
_cell.length_a   1.000
_cell.length_b   1.000
_cell.length_c   1.000
_cell.angle_alpha   90.00
_cell.angle_beta   90.00
_cell.angle_gamma   90.00
#
_symmetry.space_group_name_H-M   'P 1'
#
loop_
_entity.id
_entity.type
_entity.pdbx_description
1 polymer ?
#
loop_
_entity_poly.entity_id
_entity_poly.type
_entity_poly.pdbx_seq_one_letter_code
_entity_poly.pdbx_strand_id
1 'polypeptide(L)'
;MPNPPNIFIESREHLAFPASVVMSAVDPAPRTRRRAAHACDVCRLRKIRCDGHNPCATCIATDQDCSYGIDVNPRGKNDSILEGVLRIERYLQDMNAMMAASPAFMNHHVANDQNSGSPQTAYSGGATIASPLPKQITRPRHLSFHDEQSVHNAVLSSFHTSATESILSWQLFDVFPSIRQNYTSIFHLEQAIMPIASRSSTMHPYVGSPELDHIIESFQANTNFWYPAMSNNKRIQLRDCVLLRKLEQPTTLSVLALLMLSLGCASQSIIDIAVPRDLTSDEHEYYKGRKLMADICFDEVLKRLYIPHTEMSSTAVQCLFYTAVYFAFSQRPLQAWEYINATAAKCRLLLSYHSPGESAEDVECLRRIFWSCYILESDYLAELSGLPESGLASIESTIPLPGNYDTHDSQVDEEHASLYFLACISMRRLLNRVHNLLYAKETGASLDDARFPFIVEELDHQLEEWRDFLPPALQFVVDTQPAQGQHAGFLRQRYLTCRSVIYRPYLTWVLTNHSQDINVAQTVLEKCRNCLDACLLHIINLRGFAHTVMMDTWICSLSMTGAMLVLLAASRLPYLRNLLGQDVTNIGSHLQTLIKRWVQIPGENRSPSIEQSLRMIGEIDVFLHQEFGTEKKD
;
A
#
# COMPACT_ATOMS: atom_id res chain seq x y z
N MET A 1 -30.65 81.26 2.12
CA MET A 1 -29.97 81.74 0.91
C MET A 1 -28.65 81.01 0.76
N PRO A 2 -28.21 80.69 -0.47
CA PRO A 2 -26.81 80.33 -0.69
C PRO A 2 -25.98 81.58 -0.40
N ASN A 3 -24.86 81.45 0.30
CA ASN A 3 -23.60 81.95 -0.23
C ASN A 3 -22.39 81.71 0.70
N PRO A 4 -21.19 81.66 0.11
CA PRO A 4 -19.93 81.25 0.71
C PRO A 4 -19.10 82.53 1.04
N PRO A 5 -17.76 82.55 0.97
CA PRO A 5 -16.72 81.71 1.58
C PRO A 5 -15.70 82.58 2.39
N ASN A 6 -14.75 81.91 3.07
CA ASN A 6 -13.28 82.09 2.96
C ASN A 6 -12.51 81.97 4.30
N ILE A 7 -11.65 80.93 4.33
CA ILE A 7 -10.19 80.98 4.60
C ILE A 7 -9.63 81.12 6.06
N PHE A 8 -8.79 80.12 6.39
CA PHE A 8 -7.61 79.99 7.30
C PHE A 8 -7.69 79.84 8.86
N ILE A 9 -7.19 78.66 9.31
CA ILE A 9 -6.12 78.32 10.30
C ILE A 9 -6.30 78.45 11.83
N GLU A 10 -6.03 77.29 12.52
CA GLU A 10 -5.48 77.01 13.88
C GLU A 10 -6.18 77.57 15.15
N SER A 11 -6.20 76.96 16.35
CA SER A 11 -5.65 75.73 16.96
C SER A 11 -6.26 75.53 18.39
N ARG A 12 -6.02 74.33 18.98
CA ARG A 12 -5.94 73.95 20.42
C ARG A 12 -7.18 73.53 21.27
N GLU A 13 -7.18 72.21 21.56
CA GLU A 13 -7.18 71.49 22.87
C GLU A 13 -8.23 71.71 23.99
N HIS A 14 -8.77 70.56 24.47
CA HIS A 14 -8.86 70.05 25.87
C HIS A 14 -10.24 69.69 26.50
N LEU A 15 -10.29 68.42 27.00
CA LEU A 15 -10.87 67.91 28.29
C LEU A 15 -12.42 67.87 28.44
N ALA A 16 -13.09 67.03 29.23
CA ALA A 16 -12.86 65.80 30.01
C ALA A 16 -14.23 65.33 30.60
N PHE A 17 -14.28 64.10 31.16
CA PHE A 17 -15.39 63.47 31.91
C PHE A 17 -15.87 64.25 33.17
N PRO A 18 -17.02 63.87 33.76
CA PRO A 18 -16.95 63.28 35.11
C PRO A 18 -17.94 62.10 35.39
N ALA A 19 -17.79 61.53 36.59
CA ALA A 19 -18.31 60.25 37.10
C ALA A 19 -19.22 60.39 38.36
N SER A 20 -19.65 59.23 38.91
CA SER A 20 -20.19 58.87 40.27
C SER A 20 -21.71 58.50 40.35
N VAL A 21 -22.12 57.22 40.50
CA VAL A 21 -22.30 56.29 41.68
C VAL A 21 -23.48 56.69 42.61
N VAL A 22 -24.54 55.87 42.84
CA VAL A 22 -24.80 54.92 43.98
C VAL A 22 -26.04 54.00 43.70
N MET A 23 -26.02 52.78 44.32
CA MET A 23 -26.94 51.60 44.43
C MET A 23 -28.43 51.89 44.82
N SER A 24 -29.47 51.04 44.76
CA SER A 24 -29.69 49.58 44.98
C SER A 24 -31.15 49.12 44.66
N ALA A 25 -31.34 47.82 44.30
CA ALA A 25 -32.48 46.89 44.52
C ALA A 25 -33.91 47.16 43.97
N VAL A 26 -34.79 46.23 43.53
CA VAL A 26 -34.87 44.77 43.21
C VAL A 26 -36.23 44.59 42.46
N ASP A 27 -36.31 43.82 41.35
CA ASP A 27 -37.41 42.87 40.99
C ASP A 27 -37.25 42.28 39.54
N PRO A 28 -37.88 41.13 39.19
CA PRO A 28 -37.24 40.04 38.44
C PRO A 28 -37.28 40.14 36.90
N ALA A 29 -36.25 39.59 36.26
CA ALA A 29 -36.06 39.59 34.81
C ALA A 29 -36.97 38.58 34.05
N PRO A 30 -37.37 38.91 32.80
CA PRO A 30 -38.15 38.02 31.93
C PRO A 30 -37.25 36.93 31.31
N ARG A 31 -37.71 35.67 31.36
CA ARG A 31 -37.05 34.51 30.73
C ARG A 31 -36.96 34.69 29.20
N THR A 32 -35.74 34.72 28.68
CA THR A 32 -35.46 34.69 27.24
C THR A 32 -35.79 33.30 26.66
N ARG A 33 -36.69 33.24 25.67
CA ARG A 33 -37.08 32.00 24.97
C ARG A 33 -35.90 31.47 24.15
N ARG A 34 -35.40 30.28 24.51
CA ARG A 34 -34.40 29.52 23.75
C ARG A 34 -34.97 29.10 22.38
N ARG A 35 -34.20 29.29 21.29
CA ARG A 35 -34.49 28.68 19.98
C ARG A 35 -34.13 27.19 20.04
N ALA A 36 -34.98 26.34 19.47
CA ALA A 36 -34.72 24.91 19.38
C ALA A 36 -33.57 24.61 18.40
N ALA A 37 -32.65 23.71 18.79
CA ALA A 37 -31.53 23.26 17.95
C ALA A 37 -31.96 22.27 16.86
N HIS A 38 -33.09 21.56 17.05
CA HIS A 38 -33.62 20.57 16.14
C HIS A 38 -35.16 20.67 16.06
N ALA A 39 -35.72 20.65 14.85
CA ALA A 39 -37.17 20.63 14.62
C ALA A 39 -37.69 19.18 14.62
N CYS A 40 -38.92 18.94 15.10
CA CYS A 40 -39.57 17.63 14.98
C CYS A 40 -39.75 17.20 13.51
N ASP A 41 -40.00 15.92 13.27
CA ASP A 41 -40.09 15.36 11.91
C ASP A 41 -41.20 16.03 11.10
N VAL A 42 -42.35 16.29 11.72
CA VAL A 42 -43.50 16.96 11.10
C VAL A 42 -43.17 18.40 10.70
N CYS A 43 -42.57 19.18 11.61
CA CYS A 43 -42.18 20.58 11.32
C CYS A 43 -41.08 20.65 10.26
N ARG A 44 -40.16 19.67 10.25
CA ARG A 44 -39.09 19.55 9.27
C ARG A 44 -39.63 19.22 7.88
N LEU A 45 -40.53 18.24 7.75
CA LEU A 45 -41.20 17.89 6.49
C LEU A 45 -42.01 19.05 5.92
N ARG A 46 -42.75 19.77 6.78
CA ARG A 46 -43.59 20.90 6.36
C ARG A 46 -42.82 22.22 6.21
N LYS A 47 -41.51 22.25 6.54
CA LYS A 47 -40.64 23.45 6.52
C LYS A 47 -41.22 24.61 7.34
N ILE A 48 -41.80 24.31 8.49
CA ILE A 48 -42.40 25.30 9.42
C ILE A 48 -41.60 25.39 10.71
N ARG A 49 -41.78 26.50 11.46
CA ARG A 49 -41.01 26.76 12.67
C ARG A 49 -41.42 25.82 13.80
N CYS A 50 -40.42 25.14 14.38
CA CYS A 50 -40.56 24.31 15.57
C CYS A 50 -39.97 25.04 16.78
N ASP A 51 -40.65 24.99 17.91
CA ASP A 51 -40.20 25.57 19.18
C ASP A 51 -39.45 24.56 20.07
N GLY A 52 -39.36 23.29 19.65
CA GLY A 52 -38.53 22.27 20.28
C GLY A 52 -39.09 21.62 21.55
N HIS A 53 -40.33 21.95 21.94
CA HIS A 53 -41.03 21.21 22.99
C HIS A 53 -41.48 19.84 22.46
N ASN A 54 -41.73 18.89 23.36
CA ASN A 54 -42.24 17.57 23.01
C ASN A 54 -43.56 17.28 23.78
N PRO A 55 -44.74 17.39 23.13
CA PRO A 55 -44.98 17.79 21.75
C PRO A 55 -44.76 19.31 21.50
N CYS A 56 -44.36 19.69 20.28
CA CYS A 56 -44.05 21.08 19.93
C CYS A 56 -45.34 21.90 19.73
N ALA A 57 -45.32 23.21 20.00
CA ALA A 57 -46.52 24.05 19.97
C ALA A 57 -47.23 24.03 18.60
N THR A 58 -46.46 23.91 17.51
CA THR A 58 -46.97 23.80 16.14
C THR A 58 -47.69 22.47 15.91
N CYS A 59 -47.18 21.36 16.45
CA CYS A 59 -47.83 20.04 16.36
C CYS A 59 -49.09 19.97 17.22
N ILE A 60 -49.09 20.59 18.41
CA ILE A 60 -50.29 20.70 19.27
C ILE A 60 -51.40 21.48 18.54
N ALA A 61 -51.06 22.63 17.95
CA ALA A 61 -52.04 23.49 17.28
C ALA A 61 -52.60 22.87 15.98
N THR A 62 -51.91 21.90 15.39
CA THR A 62 -52.31 21.25 14.13
C THR A 62 -52.81 19.82 14.33
N ASP A 63 -52.94 19.39 15.59
CA ASP A 63 -53.34 18.04 15.99
C ASP A 63 -52.55 16.96 15.25
N GLN A 64 -51.22 17.09 15.25
CA GLN A 64 -50.30 16.16 14.60
C GLN A 64 -49.40 15.47 15.63
N ASP A 65 -49.12 14.19 15.40
CA ASP A 65 -48.22 13.41 16.25
C ASP A 65 -46.78 13.95 16.15
N CYS A 66 -46.25 14.41 17.29
CA CYS A 66 -44.98 15.11 17.36
C CYS A 66 -43.85 14.13 17.64
N SER A 67 -43.37 13.46 16.60
CA SER A 67 -42.21 12.57 16.71
C SER A 67 -40.89 13.31 16.53
N TYR A 68 -39.91 12.89 17.32
CA TYR A 68 -38.49 13.15 17.12
C TYR A 68 -37.85 11.78 16.95
N GLY A 69 -38.00 11.16 15.78
CA GLY A 69 -37.75 9.75 15.58
C GLY A 69 -36.91 9.45 14.34
N ILE A 70 -35.70 8.96 14.62
CA ILE A 70 -34.97 7.89 13.92
C ILE A 70 -35.04 7.93 12.39
N ASP A 71 -33.90 8.31 11.81
CA ASP A 71 -33.51 8.27 10.41
C ASP A 71 -34.47 7.56 9.45
N VAL A 72 -35.20 8.36 8.68
CA VAL A 72 -35.87 7.94 7.46
C VAL A 72 -34.78 7.62 6.42
N ASN A 73 -34.33 6.37 6.46
CA ASN A 73 -33.55 5.59 5.51
C ASN A 73 -33.06 6.29 4.21
N PRO A 74 -31.74 6.51 4.03
CA PRO A 74 -31.10 6.52 2.73
C PRO A 74 -30.67 5.09 2.38
N ARG A 75 -31.29 4.50 1.35
CA ARG A 75 -30.82 3.26 0.70
C ARG A 75 -29.33 3.40 0.36
N GLY A 76 -28.49 2.48 0.86
CA GLY A 76 -27.09 2.35 0.48
C GLY A 76 -26.14 2.19 1.66
N LYS A 77 -25.76 0.93 1.93
CA LYS A 77 -24.53 0.41 2.60
C LYS A 77 -24.81 -0.78 3.53
N ASN A 78 -25.95 -0.83 4.22
CA ASN A 78 -26.25 -1.93 5.14
C ASN A 78 -26.78 -3.20 4.45
N ASP A 79 -27.39 -3.08 3.26
CA ASP A 79 -27.89 -4.23 2.50
C ASP A 79 -26.75 -5.13 1.98
N SER A 80 -25.57 -4.58 1.68
CA SER A 80 -24.41 -5.37 1.21
C SER A 80 -23.78 -6.22 2.31
N ILE A 81 -23.78 -5.71 3.55
CA ILE A 81 -23.32 -6.47 4.72
C ILE A 81 -24.34 -7.56 5.05
N LEU A 82 -25.63 -7.23 5.02
CA LEU A 82 -26.69 -8.22 5.27
C LEU A 82 -26.72 -9.31 4.19
N GLU A 83 -26.54 -8.94 2.92
CA GLU A 83 -26.45 -9.88 1.80
C GLU A 83 -25.18 -10.75 1.88
N GLY A 84 -24.04 -10.17 2.30
CA GLY A 84 -22.81 -10.91 2.58
C GLY A 84 -22.97 -11.90 3.74
N VAL A 85 -23.62 -11.49 4.84
CA VAL A 85 -23.89 -12.36 6.00
C VAL A 85 -24.86 -13.49 5.63
N LEU A 86 -25.94 -13.21 4.91
CA LEU A 86 -26.89 -14.22 4.44
C LEU A 86 -26.25 -15.20 3.46
N ARG A 87 -25.29 -14.75 2.65
CA ARG A 87 -24.51 -15.61 1.75
C ARG A 87 -23.56 -16.55 2.50
N ILE A 88 -22.89 -16.03 3.52
CA ILE A 88 -22.01 -16.82 4.40
C ILE A 88 -22.84 -17.83 5.21
N GLU A 89 -24.00 -17.43 5.74
CA GLU A 89 -24.89 -18.32 6.48
C GLU A 89 -25.39 -19.49 5.60
N ARG A 90 -25.78 -19.20 4.35
CA ARG A 90 -26.19 -20.24 3.39
C ARG A 90 -25.05 -21.18 3.03
N TYR A 91 -23.82 -20.66 2.86
CA TYR A 91 -22.64 -21.49 2.59
C TYR A 91 -22.28 -22.41 3.76
N LEU A 92 -22.40 -21.92 5.01
CA LEU A 92 -22.18 -22.72 6.21
C LEU A 92 -23.25 -23.80 6.40
N GLN A 93 -24.51 -23.50 6.07
CA GLN A 93 -25.60 -24.48 6.09
C GLN A 93 -25.38 -25.58 5.04
N ASP A 94 -24.95 -25.22 3.82
CA ASP A 94 -24.64 -26.17 2.75
C ASP A 94 -23.41 -27.04 3.07
N MET A 95 -22.36 -26.47 3.66
CA MET A 95 -21.20 -27.23 4.16
C MET A 95 -21.58 -28.21 5.27
N ASN A 96 -22.42 -27.79 6.22
CA ASN A 96 -22.91 -28.68 7.28
C ASN A 96 -23.79 -29.82 6.73
N ALA A 97 -24.60 -29.55 5.71
CA ALA A 97 -25.39 -30.58 5.03
C ALA A 97 -24.50 -31.56 4.24
N MET A 98 -23.43 -31.09 3.60
CA MET A 98 -22.43 -31.94 2.94
C MET A 98 -21.65 -32.81 3.92
N MET A 99 -21.29 -32.28 5.10
CA MET A 99 -20.62 -33.05 6.16
C MET A 99 -21.56 -34.08 6.82
N ALA A 100 -22.86 -33.79 6.91
CA ALA A 100 -23.86 -34.72 7.41
C ALA A 100 -24.20 -35.86 6.41
N ALA A 101 -23.87 -35.70 5.12
CA ALA A 101 -24.24 -36.63 4.06
C ALA A 101 -23.16 -37.69 3.71
N SER A 102 -22.01 -37.70 4.39
CA SER A 102 -20.93 -38.68 4.12
C SER A 102 -20.67 -39.60 5.34
N PRO A 103 -21.23 -40.82 5.38
CA PRO A 103 -21.00 -41.76 6.47
C PRO A 103 -19.83 -42.69 6.17
N ALA A 104 -18.64 -42.13 5.91
CA ALA A 104 -17.43 -42.93 5.80
C ALA A 104 -16.21 -42.12 6.29
N PHE A 105 -15.62 -42.60 7.38
CA PHE A 105 -14.33 -42.24 8.01
C PHE A 105 -14.46 -41.78 9.47
N MET A 106 -15.00 -42.65 10.33
CA MET A 106 -14.56 -42.72 11.72
C MET A 106 -14.95 -44.10 12.28
N ASN A 107 -14.08 -45.09 12.03
CA ASN A 107 -14.13 -46.36 12.75
C ASN A 107 -12.70 -46.85 13.00
N HIS A 108 -12.17 -46.50 14.17
CA HIS A 108 -11.30 -47.29 15.04
C HIS A 108 -10.93 -46.41 16.26
N HIS A 109 -11.58 -46.64 17.41
CA HIS A 109 -11.00 -47.32 18.59
C HIS A 109 -9.90 -46.47 19.29
N VAL A 110 -9.97 -46.11 20.58
CA VAL A 110 -10.18 -46.95 21.78
C VAL A 110 -10.63 -46.09 22.99
N ALA A 111 -11.65 -46.60 23.71
CA ALA A 111 -11.85 -46.75 25.17
C ALA A 111 -10.99 -45.88 26.14
N ASN A 112 -11.41 -45.46 27.33
CA ASN A 112 -12.64 -45.53 28.13
C ASN A 112 -12.25 -44.82 29.44
N ASP A 113 -13.00 -43.83 29.91
CA ASP A 113 -13.28 -43.79 31.35
C ASP A 113 -14.53 -42.97 31.66
N GLN A 114 -15.41 -43.60 32.43
CA GLN A 114 -16.72 -43.12 32.81
C GLN A 114 -16.61 -42.41 34.16
N ASN A 115 -17.10 -41.17 34.26
CA ASN A 115 -18.04 -40.84 35.35
C ASN A 115 -18.85 -39.55 35.07
N SER A 116 -20.08 -39.76 34.61
CA SER A 116 -21.36 -39.29 35.18
C SER A 116 -21.44 -37.90 35.83
N GLY A 117 -22.25 -37.00 35.24
CA GLY A 117 -22.87 -35.89 35.99
C GLY A 117 -23.29 -34.63 35.20
N SER A 118 -24.15 -34.74 34.18
CA SER A 118 -24.97 -33.61 33.69
C SER A 118 -25.99 -33.18 34.77
N PRO A 119 -26.56 -31.94 34.82
CA PRO A 119 -27.22 -31.33 33.67
C PRO A 119 -27.31 -29.77 33.56
N GLN A 120 -27.63 -29.37 32.32
CA GLN A 120 -28.57 -28.31 31.92
C GLN A 120 -28.22 -26.82 32.09
N THR A 121 -28.07 -26.22 30.91
CA THR A 121 -28.30 -24.83 30.56
C THR A 121 -29.77 -24.42 30.79
N ALA A 122 -29.96 -23.27 31.43
CA ALA A 122 -31.19 -22.49 31.37
C ALA A 122 -30.85 -20.99 31.25
N TYR A 123 -31.51 -20.36 30.28
CA TYR A 123 -31.56 -18.92 29.99
C TYR A 123 -31.82 -18.05 31.24
N SER A 124 -31.17 -16.88 31.32
CA SER A 124 -31.83 -15.55 31.33
C SER A 124 -30.93 -14.41 31.82
N GLY A 125 -31.08 -13.25 31.17
CA GLY A 125 -31.16 -11.96 31.87
C GLY A 125 -29.85 -11.18 32.01
N GLY A 126 -29.78 -10.04 31.32
CA GLY A 126 -28.68 -9.10 31.46
C GLY A 126 -28.69 -8.31 32.78
N ALA A 127 -27.55 -7.71 33.09
CA ALA A 127 -27.46 -6.48 33.87
C ALA A 127 -26.08 -5.82 33.69
N THR A 128 -26.16 -4.53 33.40
CA THR A 128 -25.17 -3.45 33.52
C THR A 128 -24.18 -3.56 34.69
N ILE A 129 -22.91 -3.20 34.45
CA ILE A 129 -22.00 -2.75 35.52
C ILE A 129 -21.48 -1.35 35.18
N ALA A 130 -21.59 -0.49 36.18
CA ALA A 130 -21.44 0.96 36.14
C ALA A 130 -19.98 1.44 36.23
N SER A 131 -19.71 2.57 35.58
CA SER A 131 -18.52 3.42 35.82
C SER A 131 -18.70 4.31 37.07
N PRO A 132 -17.63 4.62 37.81
CA PRO A 132 -17.56 5.83 38.63
C PRO A 132 -16.97 7.00 37.84
N LEU A 133 -17.56 8.19 38.03
CA LEU A 133 -17.23 9.49 37.43
C LEU A 133 -16.00 10.20 38.09
N PRO A 134 -15.54 11.38 37.58
CA PRO A 134 -14.14 11.76 37.44
C PRO A 134 -13.61 12.76 38.48
N LYS A 135 -12.28 12.99 38.46
CA LYS A 135 -11.66 14.23 38.97
C LYS A 135 -10.89 14.94 37.85
N GLN A 136 -11.15 16.23 37.74
CA GLN A 136 -10.65 17.22 36.78
C GLN A 136 -9.12 17.38 36.85
N ILE A 137 -8.48 17.82 35.74
CA ILE A 137 -7.61 19.02 35.68
C ILE A 137 -7.13 19.29 34.23
N THR A 138 -7.45 20.52 33.76
CA THR A 138 -6.86 21.38 32.71
C THR A 138 -6.70 20.95 31.23
N ARG A 139 -7.42 21.68 30.37
CA ARG A 139 -7.23 21.81 28.91
C ARG A 139 -5.92 22.54 28.54
N PRO A 140 -5.40 22.33 27.32
CA PRO A 140 -5.39 23.46 26.38
C PRO A 140 -5.88 23.13 24.95
N ARG A 141 -6.59 24.15 24.41
CA ARG A 141 -6.77 24.60 23.01
C ARG A 141 -7.27 23.62 21.92
N HIS A 142 -8.50 23.94 21.49
CA HIS A 142 -9.16 23.57 20.24
C HIS A 142 -8.22 23.61 19.01
N LEU A 143 -8.09 22.46 18.34
CA LEU A 143 -7.89 22.36 16.90
C LEU A 143 -9.20 21.80 16.31
N SER A 144 -9.68 22.43 15.26
CA SER A 144 -10.91 22.09 14.55
C SER A 144 -10.75 20.75 13.83
N PHE A 145 -11.31 19.68 14.40
CA PHE A 145 -11.54 18.41 13.71
C PHE A 145 -12.78 18.56 12.82
N HIS A 146 -12.56 18.62 11.51
CA HIS A 146 -13.58 18.31 10.51
C HIS A 146 -13.01 17.22 9.61
N ASP A 147 -12.92 15.98 10.12
CA ASP A 147 -12.86 14.78 9.27
C ASP A 147 -13.26 13.49 10.02
N GLU A 148 -14.34 13.52 10.80
CA GLU A 148 -14.67 12.47 11.77
C GLU A 148 -15.52 11.30 11.22
N GLN A 149 -15.58 11.05 9.91
CA GLN A 149 -16.37 9.94 9.35
C GLN A 149 -15.75 9.17 8.18
N SER A 150 -14.46 9.30 7.93
CA SER A 150 -13.80 8.45 6.95
C SER A 150 -12.98 7.34 7.61
N VAL A 151 -13.45 6.10 7.47
CA VAL A 151 -12.74 4.89 7.91
C VAL A 151 -11.62 4.55 6.90
N HIS A 152 -10.69 5.49 6.71
CA HIS A 152 -9.51 5.30 5.87
C HIS A 152 -8.42 4.55 6.65
N ASN A 153 -8.56 3.22 6.76
CA ASN A 153 -7.69 2.39 7.61
C ASN A 153 -6.39 1.89 6.92
N ALA A 154 -6.18 2.22 5.64
CA ALA A 154 -5.07 1.69 4.84
C ALA A 154 -4.57 2.69 3.77
N VAL A 155 -4.45 3.97 4.15
CA VAL A 155 -3.88 5.05 3.33
C VAL A 155 -2.44 5.31 3.75
N LEU A 156 -1.55 5.47 2.79
CA LEU A 156 -0.16 5.83 3.06
C LEU A 156 -0.02 7.36 3.00
N SER A 157 0.27 7.97 4.16
CA SER A 157 0.34 9.44 4.28
C SER A 157 1.48 10.01 3.44
N SER A 158 1.18 11.03 2.64
CA SER A 158 2.21 11.80 1.92
C SER A 158 3.25 12.39 2.88
N PHE A 159 4.51 12.44 2.43
CA PHE A 159 5.67 12.89 3.20
C PHE A 159 5.90 12.13 4.52
N HIS A 160 5.49 10.87 4.61
CA HIS A 160 5.81 10.02 5.75
C HIS A 160 7.33 9.89 5.99
N THR A 161 7.72 9.52 7.21
CA THR A 161 9.14 9.46 7.62
C THR A 161 9.79 8.07 7.49
N SER A 162 9.12 7.09 6.86
CA SER A 162 9.63 5.73 6.69
C SER A 162 10.52 5.50 5.45
N ALA A 163 10.56 6.44 4.50
CA ALA A 163 11.29 6.29 3.24
C ALA A 163 12.81 6.23 3.46
N THR A 164 13.54 5.66 2.49
CA THR A 164 15.02 5.58 2.53
C THR A 164 15.68 6.97 2.70
N GLU A 165 15.17 7.99 2.01
CA GLU A 165 15.66 9.37 2.15
C GLU A 165 15.42 9.95 3.55
N SER A 166 14.32 9.58 4.19
CA SER A 166 14.03 10.00 5.57
C SER A 166 15.01 9.35 6.56
N ILE A 167 15.38 8.07 6.35
CA ILE A 167 16.41 7.41 7.16
C ILE A 167 17.75 8.11 6.98
N LEU A 168 18.17 8.36 5.74
CA LEU A 168 19.43 9.04 5.45
C LEU A 168 19.51 10.44 6.08
N SER A 169 18.37 11.09 6.32
CA SER A 169 18.31 12.39 6.98
C SER A 169 18.67 12.38 8.48
N TRP A 170 18.79 11.22 9.12
CA TRP A 170 19.18 11.09 10.53
C TRP A 170 20.57 11.68 10.81
N GLN A 171 20.69 12.50 11.86
CA GLN A 171 21.94 13.17 12.26
C GLN A 171 23.10 12.18 12.50
N LEU A 172 22.78 10.93 12.83
CA LEU A 172 23.77 9.87 13.03
C LEU A 172 24.66 9.61 11.80
N PHE A 173 24.21 9.98 10.60
CA PHE A 173 24.96 9.81 9.36
C PHE A 173 25.94 10.97 9.07
N ASP A 174 26.01 12.00 9.90
CA ASP A 174 26.91 13.15 9.67
C ASP A 174 28.40 12.75 9.78
N VAL A 175 28.71 11.66 10.49
CA VAL A 175 30.05 11.07 10.58
C VAL A 175 30.47 10.30 9.32
N PHE A 176 29.55 10.08 8.38
CA PHE A 176 29.79 9.39 7.11
C PHE A 176 29.63 10.36 5.93
N PRO A 177 30.58 11.31 5.75
CA PRO A 177 30.43 12.37 4.77
C PRO A 177 30.31 11.86 3.34
N SER A 178 30.90 10.71 2.98
CA SER A 178 30.78 10.14 1.64
C SER A 178 29.35 9.70 1.29
N ILE A 179 28.60 9.22 2.28
CA ILE A 179 27.21 8.78 2.11
C ILE A 179 26.29 10.00 1.95
N ARG A 180 26.53 11.08 2.72
CA ARG A 180 25.72 12.31 2.71
C ARG A 180 26.06 13.26 1.55
N GLN A 181 27.33 13.60 1.37
CA GLN A 181 27.76 14.67 0.45
C GLN A 181 27.60 14.27 -1.02
N ASN A 182 27.74 12.97 -1.32
CA ASN A 182 27.59 12.45 -2.68
C ASN A 182 26.15 11.99 -2.98
N TYR A 183 25.19 12.28 -2.10
CA TYR A 183 23.81 11.90 -2.28
C TYR A 183 23.04 12.94 -3.10
N THR A 184 22.34 12.49 -4.13
CA THR A 184 21.36 13.29 -4.87
C THR A 184 19.97 12.70 -4.63
N SER A 185 18.96 13.57 -4.48
CA SER A 185 17.59 13.10 -4.26
C SER A 185 17.13 12.16 -5.38
N ILE A 186 16.45 11.07 -5.00
CA ILE A 186 15.95 10.03 -5.92
C ILE A 186 15.12 10.69 -7.02
N PHE A 187 14.18 11.58 -6.67
CA PHE A 187 13.33 12.24 -7.66
C PHE A 187 14.16 13.02 -8.69
N HIS A 188 15.16 13.80 -8.26
CA HIS A 188 16.00 14.58 -9.17
C HIS A 188 16.84 13.69 -10.08
N LEU A 189 17.35 12.56 -9.56
CA LEU A 189 18.08 11.57 -10.35
C LEU A 189 17.18 10.98 -11.44
N GLU A 190 15.97 10.54 -11.09
CA GLU A 190 15.04 9.95 -12.05
C GLU A 190 14.48 10.97 -13.05
N GLN A 191 14.31 12.23 -12.62
CA GLN A 191 13.91 13.33 -13.49
C GLN A 191 14.96 13.67 -14.54
N ALA A 192 16.24 13.49 -14.21
CA ALA A 192 17.35 13.81 -15.11
C ALA A 192 17.58 12.74 -16.21
N ILE A 193 16.87 11.62 -16.17
CA ILE A 193 17.02 10.56 -17.17
C ILE A 193 16.59 11.08 -18.55
N MET A 194 17.39 10.76 -19.58
CA MET A 194 17.08 11.15 -20.95
C MET A 194 15.70 10.63 -21.39
N PRO A 195 14.95 11.44 -22.16
CA PRO A 195 13.73 11.00 -22.82
C PRO A 195 13.97 9.76 -23.69
N ILE A 196 12.94 8.93 -23.81
CA ILE A 196 13.00 7.71 -24.64
C ILE A 196 13.04 8.13 -26.10
N ALA A 197 14.09 7.70 -26.81
CA ALA A 197 14.21 7.92 -28.24
C ALA A 197 13.27 6.98 -29.01
N SER A 198 12.41 7.56 -29.84
CA SER A 198 11.57 6.80 -30.76
C SER A 198 12.43 6.18 -31.87
N ARG A 199 12.23 4.90 -32.18
CA ARG A 199 12.93 4.27 -33.30
C ARG A 199 12.32 4.73 -34.62
N SER A 200 13.17 5.15 -35.56
CA SER A 200 12.74 5.56 -36.91
C SER A 200 12.19 4.41 -37.76
N SER A 201 12.40 3.16 -37.36
CA SER A 201 11.95 1.98 -38.12
C SER A 201 10.45 1.76 -37.97
N THR A 202 9.80 1.39 -39.07
CA THR A 202 8.41 0.92 -39.14
C THR A 202 8.32 -0.60 -39.22
N MET A 203 9.40 -1.34 -38.92
CA MET A 203 9.37 -2.80 -38.95
C MET A 203 8.46 -3.33 -37.85
N HIS A 204 7.40 -4.03 -38.26
CA HIS A 204 6.50 -4.70 -37.34
C HIS A 204 7.09 -6.06 -36.93
N PRO A 205 6.97 -6.44 -35.65
CA PRO A 205 7.44 -7.73 -35.17
C PRO A 205 6.66 -8.85 -35.87
N TYR A 206 7.38 -9.78 -36.48
CA TYR A 206 6.83 -11.02 -37.01
C TYR A 206 7.19 -12.16 -36.06
N VAL A 207 6.17 -12.92 -35.64
CA VAL A 207 6.32 -14.02 -34.69
C VAL A 207 5.58 -15.24 -35.23
N GLY A 208 6.25 -16.38 -35.34
CA GLY A 208 5.63 -17.65 -35.75
C GLY A 208 4.75 -18.23 -34.64
N SER A 209 3.83 -19.16 -34.97
CA SER A 209 2.93 -19.76 -33.95
C SER A 209 3.67 -20.41 -32.79
N PRO A 210 4.70 -21.27 -32.98
CA PRO A 210 5.38 -21.90 -31.85
C PRO A 210 6.06 -20.87 -30.95
N GLU A 211 6.69 -19.87 -31.57
CA GLU A 211 7.37 -18.79 -30.85
C GLU A 211 6.39 -17.92 -30.06
N LEU A 212 5.22 -17.63 -30.63
CA LEU A 212 4.16 -16.89 -29.96
C LEU A 212 3.67 -17.62 -28.71
N ASP A 213 3.49 -18.93 -28.78
CA ASP A 213 3.05 -19.74 -27.65
C ASP A 213 4.07 -19.66 -26.49
N HIS A 214 5.37 -19.72 -26.78
CA HIS A 214 6.42 -19.58 -25.76
C HIS A 214 6.45 -18.16 -25.14
N ILE A 215 6.20 -17.12 -25.94
CA ILE A 215 6.10 -15.73 -25.46
C ILE A 215 4.90 -15.57 -24.54
N ILE A 216 3.75 -16.16 -24.90
CA ILE A 216 2.53 -16.14 -24.10
C ILE A 216 2.76 -16.89 -22.78
N GLU A 217 3.36 -18.08 -22.80
CA GLU A 217 3.69 -18.85 -21.59
C GLU A 217 4.58 -18.04 -20.64
N SER A 218 5.58 -17.35 -21.17
CA SER A 218 6.49 -16.51 -20.37
C SER A 218 5.76 -15.31 -19.77
N PHE A 219 4.90 -14.64 -20.56
CA PHE A 219 4.04 -13.57 -20.07
C PHE A 219 3.11 -14.06 -18.96
N GLN A 220 2.50 -15.24 -19.12
CA GLN A 220 1.63 -15.83 -18.11
C GLN A 220 2.37 -16.09 -16.80
N ALA A 221 3.53 -16.75 -16.85
CA ALA A 221 4.30 -17.13 -15.67
C ALA A 221 4.87 -15.94 -14.88
N ASN A 222 5.33 -14.89 -15.57
CA ASN A 222 6.12 -13.82 -14.92
C ASN A 222 5.44 -12.45 -14.91
N THR A 223 4.31 -12.29 -15.60
CA THR A 223 3.50 -11.07 -15.54
C THR A 223 2.10 -11.36 -15.02
N ASN A 224 1.34 -12.23 -15.72
CA ASN A 224 -0.08 -12.43 -15.41
C ASN A 224 -0.32 -13.19 -14.10
N PHE A 225 0.56 -14.12 -13.73
CA PHE A 225 0.47 -14.82 -12.44
C PHE A 225 0.44 -13.83 -11.27
N TRP A 226 1.33 -12.83 -11.30
CA TRP A 226 1.54 -11.88 -10.21
C TRP A 226 0.48 -10.77 -10.22
N TYR A 227 0.06 -10.34 -11.41
CA TYR A 227 -1.00 -9.36 -11.62
C TYR A 227 -1.98 -9.88 -12.67
N PRO A 228 -3.01 -10.65 -12.25
CA PRO A 228 -3.89 -11.42 -13.14
C PRO A 228 -4.91 -10.54 -13.88
N ALA A 229 -4.43 -9.61 -14.70
CA ALA A 229 -5.25 -8.69 -15.46
C ALA A 229 -5.64 -9.24 -16.85
N MET A 230 -5.09 -10.36 -17.31
CA MET A 230 -5.41 -11.00 -18.59
C MET A 230 -6.20 -12.29 -18.40
N SER A 231 -7.40 -12.38 -18.97
CA SER A 231 -8.20 -13.60 -19.00
C SER A 231 -7.78 -14.55 -20.12
N ASN A 232 -8.21 -15.81 -20.03
CA ASN A 232 -8.03 -16.82 -21.06
C ASN A 232 -8.68 -16.40 -22.39
N ASN A 233 -9.91 -15.91 -22.34
CA ASN A 233 -10.63 -15.43 -23.53
C ASN A 233 -9.89 -14.27 -24.20
N LYS A 234 -9.51 -13.24 -23.43
CA LYS A 234 -8.76 -12.10 -23.97
C LYS A 234 -7.45 -12.54 -24.60
N ARG A 235 -6.70 -13.43 -23.95
CA ARG A 235 -5.43 -13.97 -24.46
C ARG A 235 -5.61 -14.73 -25.78
N ILE A 236 -6.68 -15.50 -25.96
CA ILE A 236 -7.03 -16.13 -27.25
C ILE A 236 -7.27 -15.06 -28.32
N GLN A 237 -8.04 -14.00 -28.01
CA GLN A 237 -8.27 -12.90 -28.94
C GLN A 237 -6.97 -12.18 -29.35
N LEU A 238 -6.04 -11.98 -28.41
CA LEU A 238 -4.74 -11.37 -28.68
C LEU A 238 -3.85 -12.29 -29.53
N ARG A 239 -3.86 -13.60 -29.26
CA ARG A 239 -3.16 -14.61 -30.06
C ARG A 239 -3.64 -14.56 -31.52
N ASP A 240 -4.95 -14.54 -31.73
CA ASP A 240 -5.55 -14.41 -33.06
C ASP A 240 -5.20 -13.07 -33.72
N CYS A 241 -5.14 -11.97 -32.95
CA CYS A 241 -4.71 -10.67 -33.44
C CYS A 241 -3.29 -10.72 -34.02
N VAL A 242 -2.35 -11.41 -33.35
CA VAL A 242 -0.98 -11.60 -33.80
C VAL A 242 -0.93 -12.49 -35.05
N LEU A 243 -1.54 -13.68 -35.01
CA LEU A 243 -1.46 -14.67 -36.09
C LEU A 243 -2.15 -14.22 -37.37
N LEU A 244 -3.27 -13.50 -37.26
CA LEU A 244 -3.99 -12.92 -38.39
C LEU A 244 -3.38 -11.60 -38.88
N ARG A 245 -2.19 -11.23 -38.39
CA ARG A 245 -1.44 -10.03 -38.78
C ARG A 245 -2.24 -8.73 -38.63
N LYS A 246 -3.04 -8.64 -37.56
CA LYS A 246 -3.83 -7.44 -37.23
C LYS A 246 -3.07 -6.44 -36.36
N LEU A 247 -1.80 -6.71 -36.04
CA LEU A 247 -0.95 -5.80 -35.26
C LEU A 247 -0.74 -4.44 -35.91
N GLU A 248 -0.85 -4.33 -37.23
CA GLU A 248 -0.67 -3.06 -37.96
C GLU A 248 -1.86 -2.10 -37.79
N GLN A 249 -3.03 -2.63 -37.42
CA GLN A 249 -4.23 -1.83 -37.24
C GLN A 249 -4.07 -0.97 -35.97
N PRO A 250 -4.36 0.35 -36.00
CA PRO A 250 -4.27 1.20 -34.83
C PRO A 250 -5.52 1.00 -33.95
N THR A 251 -5.56 -0.09 -33.20
CA THR A 251 -6.67 -0.44 -32.30
C THR A 251 -6.16 -0.68 -30.89
N THR A 252 -7.02 -0.53 -29.89
CA THR A 252 -6.63 -0.84 -28.51
C THR A 252 -6.26 -2.33 -28.34
N LEU A 253 -6.91 -3.23 -29.09
CA LEU A 253 -6.57 -4.66 -29.07
C LEU A 253 -5.16 -4.93 -29.63
N SER A 254 -4.75 -4.26 -30.70
CA SER A 254 -3.39 -4.43 -31.24
C SER A 254 -2.32 -3.83 -30.33
N VAL A 255 -2.62 -2.72 -29.64
CA VAL A 255 -1.74 -2.17 -28.58
C VAL A 255 -1.60 -3.17 -27.43
N LEU A 256 -2.69 -3.78 -26.98
CA LEU A 256 -2.65 -4.80 -25.94
C LEU A 256 -1.87 -6.05 -26.39
N ALA A 257 -2.02 -6.46 -27.65
CA ALA A 257 -1.27 -7.59 -28.21
C ALA A 257 0.24 -7.29 -28.26
N LEU A 258 0.63 -6.07 -28.67
CA LEU A 258 2.03 -5.63 -28.63
C LEU A 258 2.59 -5.59 -27.19
N LEU A 259 1.79 -5.20 -26.20
CA LEU A 259 2.17 -5.23 -24.80
C LEU A 259 2.34 -6.66 -24.26
N MET A 260 1.46 -7.58 -24.64
CA MET A 260 1.62 -9.00 -24.31
C MET A 260 2.91 -9.57 -24.91
N LEU A 261 3.20 -9.25 -26.17
CA LEU A 261 4.45 -9.63 -26.84
C LEU A 261 5.67 -9.02 -26.15
N SER A 262 5.62 -7.72 -25.83
CA SER A 262 6.76 -7.02 -25.23
C SER A 262 7.10 -7.56 -23.85
N LEU A 263 6.08 -7.74 -22.99
CA LEU A 263 6.26 -8.27 -21.64
C LEU A 263 6.61 -9.76 -21.64
N GLY A 264 6.08 -10.55 -22.58
CA GLY A 264 6.49 -11.95 -22.75
C GLY A 264 7.94 -12.08 -23.20
N CYS A 265 8.39 -11.25 -24.14
CA CYS A 265 9.80 -11.21 -24.57
C CYS A 265 10.74 -10.70 -23.47
N ALA A 266 10.33 -9.67 -22.72
CA ALA A 266 11.05 -9.17 -21.54
C ALA A 266 11.14 -10.25 -20.45
N SER A 267 10.06 -11.00 -20.24
CA SER A 267 10.06 -12.15 -19.33
C SER A 267 11.04 -13.24 -19.76
N GLN A 268 11.20 -13.49 -21.06
CA GLN A 268 12.15 -14.49 -21.54
C GLN A 268 13.61 -14.06 -21.33
N SER A 269 13.91 -12.77 -21.30
CA SER A 269 15.28 -12.28 -21.09
C SER A 269 15.75 -12.38 -19.62
N ILE A 270 14.85 -12.75 -18.70
CA ILE A 270 15.13 -12.86 -17.26
C ILE A 270 15.13 -14.31 -16.73
N ILE A 271 15.05 -15.33 -17.60
CA ILE A 271 14.88 -16.73 -17.18
C ILE A 271 16.01 -17.23 -16.27
N ASP A 272 17.25 -16.80 -16.49
CA ASP A 272 18.41 -17.30 -15.73
C ASP A 272 18.65 -16.63 -14.38
N ILE A 273 17.76 -15.73 -13.94
CA ILE A 273 18.00 -14.91 -12.75
C ILE A 273 18.03 -15.75 -11.46
N ALA A 274 17.25 -16.85 -11.41
CA ALA A 274 17.09 -17.65 -10.19
C ALA A 274 18.36 -18.42 -9.78
N VAL A 275 19.23 -18.77 -10.72
CA VAL A 275 20.47 -19.53 -10.44
C VAL A 275 21.65 -18.84 -11.13
N PRO A 276 22.68 -18.40 -10.39
CA PRO A 276 23.93 -17.92 -10.99
C PRO A 276 24.60 -19.07 -11.73
N ARG A 277 24.48 -19.08 -13.06
CA ARG A 277 25.20 -19.99 -13.95
C ARG A 277 25.80 -19.18 -15.08
N ASP A 278 26.94 -19.62 -15.56
CA ASP A 278 27.53 -19.06 -16.77
C ASP A 278 26.69 -19.49 -17.97
N LEU A 279 26.21 -18.49 -18.73
CA LEU A 279 25.47 -18.74 -19.96
C LEU A 279 26.45 -18.94 -21.12
N THR A 280 26.09 -19.84 -22.02
CA THR A 280 26.80 -19.99 -23.30
C THR A 280 26.70 -18.72 -24.14
N SER A 281 27.59 -18.54 -25.12
CA SER A 281 27.52 -17.39 -26.04
C SER A 281 26.16 -17.32 -26.76
N ASP A 282 25.64 -18.49 -27.16
CA ASP A 282 24.38 -18.63 -27.88
C ASP A 282 23.18 -18.23 -26.99
N GLU A 283 23.17 -18.63 -25.72
CA GLU A 283 22.15 -18.20 -24.75
C GLU A 283 22.17 -16.69 -24.52
N HIS A 284 23.36 -16.09 -24.38
CA HIS A 284 23.49 -14.64 -24.24
C HIS A 284 22.93 -13.90 -25.46
N GLU A 285 23.22 -14.38 -26.68
CA GLU A 285 22.71 -13.78 -27.91
C GLU A 285 21.19 -13.95 -28.01
N TYR A 286 20.67 -15.12 -27.64
CA TYR A 286 19.23 -15.39 -27.57
C TYR A 286 18.50 -14.40 -26.66
N TYR A 287 18.94 -14.24 -25.40
CA TYR A 287 18.27 -13.33 -24.46
C TYR A 287 18.39 -11.86 -24.86
N LYS A 288 19.53 -11.46 -25.44
CA LYS A 288 19.67 -10.12 -26.04
C LYS A 288 18.67 -9.92 -27.18
N GLY A 289 18.49 -10.93 -28.04
CA GLY A 289 17.48 -10.93 -29.09
C GLY A 289 16.05 -10.79 -28.55
N ARG A 290 15.71 -11.54 -27.50
CA ARG A 290 14.40 -11.42 -26.82
C ARG A 290 14.17 -10.04 -26.24
N LYS A 291 15.16 -9.48 -25.55
CA LYS A 291 15.09 -8.11 -25.03
C LYS A 291 14.91 -7.09 -26.16
N LEU A 292 15.65 -7.23 -27.27
CA LEU A 292 15.52 -6.35 -28.42
C LEU A 292 14.10 -6.42 -29.03
N MET A 293 13.53 -7.61 -29.14
CA MET A 293 12.15 -7.80 -29.58
C MET A 293 11.16 -7.11 -28.64
N ALA A 294 11.37 -7.20 -27.33
CA ALA A 294 10.56 -6.51 -26.33
C ALA A 294 10.55 -4.99 -26.56
N ASP A 295 11.73 -4.40 -26.74
CA ASP A 295 11.88 -2.96 -26.99
C ASP A 295 11.23 -2.51 -28.31
N ILE A 296 11.33 -3.32 -29.37
CA ILE A 296 10.70 -3.04 -30.67
C ILE A 296 9.18 -3.03 -30.51
N CYS A 297 8.61 -4.04 -29.85
CA CYS A 297 7.18 -4.11 -29.59
C CYS A 297 6.71 -2.91 -28.75
N PHE A 298 7.46 -2.55 -27.71
CA PHE A 298 7.11 -1.44 -26.84
C PHE A 298 7.25 -0.07 -27.51
N ASP A 299 8.24 0.13 -28.37
CA ASP A 299 8.35 1.35 -29.18
C ASP A 299 7.12 1.56 -30.08
N GLU A 300 6.59 0.48 -30.67
CA GLU A 300 5.32 0.52 -31.41
C GLU A 300 4.11 0.83 -30.51
N VAL A 301 4.12 0.38 -29.25
CA VAL A 301 3.11 0.78 -28.24
C VAL A 301 3.19 2.28 -28.00
N LEU A 302 4.38 2.83 -27.73
CA LEU A 302 4.56 4.26 -27.45
C LEU A 302 4.02 5.14 -28.58
N LYS A 303 4.24 4.75 -29.84
CA LYS A 303 3.72 5.44 -31.03
C LYS A 303 2.18 5.46 -31.10
N ARG A 304 1.50 4.58 -30.35
CA ARG A 304 0.06 4.32 -30.42
C ARG A 304 -0.67 4.53 -29.09
N LEU A 305 0.02 5.01 -28.05
CA LEU A 305 -0.56 5.19 -26.72
C LEU A 305 -1.73 6.19 -26.67
N TYR A 306 -1.82 7.11 -27.63
CA TYR A 306 -2.99 8.00 -27.74
C TYR A 306 -4.31 7.23 -27.89
N ILE A 307 -4.29 6.00 -28.41
CA ILE A 307 -5.48 5.16 -28.60
C ILE A 307 -6.06 4.73 -27.24
N PRO A 308 -5.33 3.98 -26.38
CA PRO A 308 -5.85 3.63 -25.06
C PRO A 308 -6.06 4.85 -24.16
N HIS A 309 -5.42 6.00 -24.38
CA HIS A 309 -5.77 7.21 -23.64
C HIS A 309 -7.15 7.77 -23.99
N THR A 310 -7.53 7.74 -25.27
CA THR A 310 -8.79 8.30 -25.76
C THR A 310 -9.98 7.35 -25.66
N GLU A 311 -9.75 6.04 -25.56
CA GLU A 311 -10.80 5.02 -25.41
C GLU A 311 -11.21 4.79 -23.94
N MET A 312 -12.50 4.57 -23.66
CA MET A 312 -13.03 4.26 -22.32
C MET A 312 -13.51 2.81 -22.26
N SER A 313 -12.57 1.87 -22.16
CA SER A 313 -12.86 0.44 -22.08
C SER A 313 -11.94 -0.28 -21.08
N SER A 314 -12.33 -1.49 -20.65
CA SER A 314 -11.48 -2.39 -19.87
C SER A 314 -10.15 -2.68 -20.57
N THR A 315 -10.18 -2.84 -21.89
CA THR A 315 -8.99 -3.13 -22.71
C THR A 315 -8.05 -1.93 -22.76
N ALA A 316 -8.58 -0.71 -22.80
CA ALA A 316 -7.79 0.52 -22.69
C ALA A 316 -7.10 0.64 -21.31
N VAL A 317 -7.80 0.27 -20.24
CA VAL A 317 -7.22 0.20 -18.88
C VAL A 317 -6.11 -0.85 -18.82
N GLN A 318 -6.29 -2.03 -19.42
CA GLN A 318 -5.24 -3.06 -19.52
C GLN A 318 -4.00 -2.53 -20.26
N CYS A 319 -4.17 -1.79 -21.36
CA CYS A 319 -3.06 -1.21 -22.10
C CYS A 319 -2.24 -0.23 -21.24
N LEU A 320 -2.90 0.68 -20.52
CA LEU A 320 -2.22 1.63 -19.64
C LEU A 320 -1.51 0.90 -18.48
N PHE A 321 -2.17 -0.11 -17.91
CA PHE A 321 -1.60 -0.93 -16.84
C PHE A 321 -0.32 -1.63 -17.28
N TYR A 322 -0.36 -2.38 -18.39
CA TYR A 322 0.80 -3.11 -18.90
C TYR A 322 1.90 -2.18 -19.43
N THR A 323 1.55 -0.95 -19.82
CA THR A 323 2.53 0.09 -20.13
C THR A 323 3.31 0.49 -18.88
N ALA A 324 2.62 0.65 -17.74
CA ALA A 324 3.28 0.89 -16.45
C ALA A 324 4.19 -0.26 -16.04
N VAL A 325 3.72 -1.51 -16.20
CA VAL A 325 4.50 -2.74 -15.95
C VAL A 325 5.78 -2.75 -16.77
N TYR A 326 5.72 -2.40 -18.07
CA TYR A 326 6.91 -2.34 -18.91
C TYR A 326 7.87 -1.22 -18.49
N PHE A 327 7.36 -0.06 -18.02
CA PHE A 327 8.22 0.98 -17.46
C PHE A 327 8.88 0.57 -16.15
N ALA A 328 8.21 -0.23 -15.31
CA ALA A 328 8.81 -0.82 -14.12
C ALA A 328 9.96 -1.76 -14.49
N PHE A 329 9.74 -2.66 -15.46
CA PHE A 329 10.80 -3.51 -16.03
C PHE A 329 11.96 -2.69 -16.60
N SER A 330 11.65 -1.60 -17.31
CA SER A 330 12.63 -0.69 -17.89
C SER A 330 13.36 0.17 -16.86
N GLN A 331 13.06 0.01 -15.56
CA GLN A 331 13.62 0.80 -14.44
C GLN A 331 13.40 2.30 -14.64
N ARG A 332 12.19 2.68 -15.07
CA ARG A 332 11.75 4.07 -15.29
C ARG A 332 10.62 4.42 -14.33
N PRO A 333 10.92 4.70 -13.06
CA PRO A 333 9.93 4.72 -12.00
C PRO A 333 8.94 5.87 -12.13
N LEU A 334 9.35 7.05 -12.59
CA LEU A 334 8.44 8.19 -12.75
C LEU A 334 7.40 7.92 -13.85
N GLN A 335 7.82 7.31 -14.95
CA GLN A 335 6.93 6.89 -16.03
C GLN A 335 6.02 5.73 -15.57
N ALA A 336 6.55 4.75 -14.85
CA ALA A 336 5.73 3.68 -14.28
C ALA A 336 4.63 4.25 -13.37
N TRP A 337 4.98 5.18 -12.47
CA TRP A 337 4.03 5.88 -11.61
C TRP A 337 2.99 6.70 -12.40
N GLU A 338 3.40 7.38 -13.47
CA GLU A 338 2.48 8.14 -14.33
C GLU A 338 1.41 7.24 -14.95
N TYR A 339 1.81 6.08 -15.50
CA TYR A 339 0.88 5.13 -16.11
C TYR A 339 0.07 4.34 -15.07
N ILE A 340 0.60 4.10 -13.86
CA ILE A 340 -0.20 3.60 -12.72
C ILE A 340 -1.32 4.60 -12.41
N ASN A 341 -1.02 5.90 -12.35
CA ASN A 341 -2.02 6.94 -12.09
C ASN A 341 -3.06 7.06 -13.21
N ALA A 342 -2.63 7.04 -14.47
CA ALA A 342 -3.55 7.07 -15.60
C ALA A 342 -4.49 5.85 -15.60
N THR A 343 -3.94 4.67 -15.29
CA THR A 343 -4.70 3.43 -15.13
C THR A 343 -5.70 3.54 -13.98
N ALA A 344 -5.24 4.00 -12.81
CA ALA A 344 -6.06 4.20 -11.63
C ALA A 344 -7.24 5.14 -11.89
N ALA A 345 -6.98 6.31 -12.49
CA ALA A 345 -8.01 7.29 -12.81
C ALA A 345 -9.08 6.70 -13.74
N LYS A 346 -8.66 6.01 -14.81
CA LYS A 346 -9.60 5.40 -15.77
C LYS A 346 -10.35 4.21 -15.17
N CYS A 347 -9.67 3.37 -14.40
CA CYS A 347 -10.26 2.23 -13.71
C CYS A 347 -11.33 2.70 -12.72
N ARG A 348 -11.05 3.73 -11.92
CA ARG A 348 -12.02 4.34 -11.00
C ARG A 348 -13.24 4.90 -11.74
N LEU A 349 -13.03 5.56 -12.88
CA LEU A 349 -14.12 6.07 -13.70
C LEU A 349 -15.05 4.94 -14.14
N LEU A 350 -14.51 3.86 -14.71
CA LEU A 350 -15.30 2.74 -15.21
C LEU A 350 -16.00 1.96 -14.07
N LEU A 351 -15.32 1.73 -12.94
CA LEU A 351 -15.94 1.08 -11.77
C LEU A 351 -17.04 1.92 -11.11
N SER A 352 -17.00 3.25 -11.27
CA SER A 352 -18.02 4.14 -10.70
C SER A 352 -19.27 4.24 -11.57
N TYR A 353 -19.11 4.12 -12.90
CA TYR A 353 -20.18 4.30 -13.88
C TYR A 353 -20.37 3.03 -14.70
N HIS A 354 -20.96 2.01 -14.06
CA HIS A 354 -21.28 0.75 -14.72
C HIS A 354 -22.13 0.98 -15.97
N SER A 355 -21.66 0.47 -17.11
CA SER A 355 -22.38 0.60 -18.38
C SER A 355 -23.36 -0.56 -18.59
N PRO A 356 -24.61 -0.31 -19.05
CA PRO A 356 -25.53 -1.38 -19.42
C PRO A 356 -24.92 -2.22 -20.57
N GLY A 357 -24.50 -3.45 -20.27
CA GLY A 357 -23.87 -4.36 -21.23
C GLY A 357 -22.39 -4.64 -20.99
N GLU A 358 -21.79 -4.09 -19.93
CA GLU A 358 -20.46 -4.54 -19.48
C GLU A 358 -20.48 -6.02 -19.10
N SER A 359 -19.51 -6.77 -19.62
CA SER A 359 -19.38 -8.19 -19.29
C SER A 359 -18.89 -8.37 -17.85
N ALA A 360 -19.31 -9.44 -17.18
CA ALA A 360 -18.81 -9.76 -15.84
C ALA A 360 -17.27 -9.94 -15.84
N GLU A 361 -16.72 -10.43 -16.95
CA GLU A 361 -15.27 -10.57 -17.16
C GLU A 361 -14.55 -9.22 -17.17
N ASP A 362 -15.11 -8.22 -17.85
CA ASP A 362 -14.55 -6.85 -17.89
C ASP A 362 -14.55 -6.20 -16.51
N VAL A 363 -15.63 -6.36 -15.75
CA VAL A 363 -15.75 -5.82 -14.38
C VAL A 363 -14.73 -6.47 -13.45
N GLU A 364 -14.56 -7.80 -13.53
CA GLU A 364 -13.56 -8.52 -12.74
C GLU A 364 -12.12 -8.14 -13.16
N CYS A 365 -11.85 -7.95 -14.45
CA CYS A 365 -10.58 -7.45 -14.96
C CYS A 365 -10.27 -6.06 -14.36
N LEU A 366 -11.21 -5.13 -14.42
CA LEU A 366 -11.07 -3.80 -13.81
C LEU A 366 -10.80 -3.88 -12.30
N ARG A 367 -11.51 -4.76 -11.59
CA ARG A 367 -11.30 -4.96 -10.15
C ARG A 367 -9.91 -5.49 -9.83
N ARG A 368 -9.40 -6.45 -10.62
CA ARG A 368 -8.01 -6.93 -10.47
C ARG A 368 -7.01 -5.82 -10.74
N ILE A 369 -7.21 -5.03 -11.80
CA ILE A 369 -6.33 -3.88 -12.10
C ILE A 369 -6.38 -2.82 -10.99
N PHE A 370 -7.56 -2.53 -10.43
CA PHE A 370 -7.68 -1.62 -9.28
C PHE A 370 -6.75 -2.02 -8.14
N TRP A 371 -6.81 -3.30 -7.73
CA TRP A 371 -5.99 -3.81 -6.65
C TRP A 371 -4.51 -3.92 -7.02
N SER A 372 -4.18 -4.23 -8.28
CA SER A 372 -2.80 -4.17 -8.78
C SER A 372 -2.24 -2.76 -8.70
N CYS A 373 -3.00 -1.75 -9.14
CA CYS A 373 -2.61 -0.35 -9.03
C CYS A 373 -2.50 0.09 -7.56
N TYR A 374 -3.38 -0.36 -6.67
CA TYR A 374 -3.28 -0.06 -5.23
C TYR A 374 -1.96 -0.58 -4.64
N ILE A 375 -1.53 -1.79 -5.02
CA ILE A 375 -0.25 -2.37 -4.59
C ILE A 375 0.92 -1.57 -5.14
N LEU A 376 0.97 -1.42 -6.47
CA LEU A 376 2.09 -0.78 -7.15
C LEU A 376 2.20 0.69 -6.73
N GLU A 377 1.12 1.46 -6.73
CA GLU A 377 1.14 2.86 -6.29
C GLU A 377 1.69 3.00 -4.86
N SER A 378 1.21 2.17 -3.94
CA SER A 378 1.65 2.21 -2.54
C SER A 378 3.13 1.90 -2.38
N ASP A 379 3.69 0.99 -3.19
CA ASP A 379 5.11 0.65 -3.16
C ASP A 379 5.98 1.82 -3.66
N TYR A 380 5.52 2.57 -4.66
CA TYR A 380 6.22 3.77 -5.14
C TYR A 380 6.14 4.92 -4.15
N LEU A 381 4.96 5.17 -3.58
CA LEU A 381 4.76 6.22 -2.57
C LEU A 381 5.58 5.93 -1.30
N ALA A 382 5.83 4.66 -0.96
CA ALA A 382 6.64 4.27 0.18
C ALA A 382 8.11 4.75 0.10
N GLU A 383 8.64 4.98 -1.10
CA GLU A 383 10.00 5.52 -1.29
C GLU A 383 9.99 6.98 -1.78
N LEU A 384 9.04 7.35 -2.65
CA LEU A 384 8.83 8.71 -3.15
C LEU A 384 7.58 9.33 -2.52
N SER A 385 7.67 9.60 -1.22
CA SER A 385 6.53 10.06 -0.39
C SER A 385 5.90 11.40 -0.81
N GLY A 386 6.57 12.17 -1.67
CA GLY A 386 6.05 13.42 -2.23
C GLY A 386 5.27 13.28 -3.53
N LEU A 387 5.14 12.06 -4.08
CA LEU A 387 4.35 11.85 -5.30
C LEU A 387 2.85 12.05 -5.02
N PRO A 388 2.09 12.62 -5.99
CA PRO A 388 0.64 12.68 -5.90
C PRO A 388 -0.01 11.30 -5.79
N GLU A 389 -1.06 11.21 -4.97
CA GLU A 389 -1.90 10.02 -4.84
C GLU A 389 -3.01 10.03 -5.90
N SER A 390 -3.31 8.88 -6.51
CA SER A 390 -4.42 8.71 -7.45
C SER A 390 -5.79 8.70 -6.77
N GLY A 391 -5.83 8.54 -5.44
CA GLY A 391 -7.05 8.38 -4.65
C GLY A 391 -7.66 6.98 -4.68
N LEU A 392 -6.91 5.94 -5.06
CA LEU A 392 -7.35 4.54 -4.90
C LEU A 392 -7.51 4.17 -3.43
N ALA A 393 -6.51 4.53 -2.61
CA ALA A 393 -6.48 4.15 -1.19
C ALA A 393 -7.67 4.70 -0.39
N SER A 394 -8.24 5.84 -0.79
CA SER A 394 -9.41 6.42 -0.12
C SER A 394 -10.70 5.64 -0.39
N ILE A 395 -10.78 4.87 -1.47
CA ILE A 395 -11.97 4.10 -1.85
C ILE A 395 -11.78 2.59 -1.77
N GLU A 396 -10.61 2.11 -1.33
CA GLU A 396 -10.24 0.68 -1.30
C GLU A 396 -11.30 -0.19 -0.61
N SER A 397 -11.84 0.30 0.52
CA SER A 397 -12.85 -0.41 1.31
C SER A 397 -14.22 -0.51 0.63
N THR A 398 -14.44 0.24 -0.44
CA THR A 398 -15.69 0.21 -1.23
C THR A 398 -15.61 -0.73 -2.43
N ILE A 399 -14.39 -1.12 -2.83
CA ILE A 399 -14.18 -2.01 -3.96
C ILE A 399 -14.09 -3.45 -3.43
N PRO A 400 -14.90 -4.39 -3.96
CA PRO A 400 -14.79 -5.79 -3.57
C PRO A 400 -13.39 -6.35 -3.85
N LEU A 401 -12.99 -7.38 -3.10
CA LEU A 401 -11.82 -8.17 -3.48
C LEU A 401 -12.09 -8.91 -4.82
N PRO A 402 -11.05 -9.23 -5.61
CA PRO A 402 -11.20 -9.98 -6.84
C PRO A 402 -11.93 -11.32 -6.61
N GLY A 403 -12.90 -11.62 -7.48
CA GLY A 403 -13.72 -12.82 -7.40
C GLY A 403 -13.24 -13.88 -8.38
N ASN A 404 -13.90 -13.96 -9.53
CA ASN A 404 -13.61 -14.95 -10.58
C ASN A 404 -12.42 -14.52 -11.44
N TYR A 405 -11.45 -15.39 -11.66
CA TYR A 405 -10.23 -15.07 -12.41
C TYR A 405 -10.34 -15.44 -13.89
N ASP A 406 -10.54 -16.73 -14.23
CA ASP A 406 -10.43 -17.25 -15.61
C ASP A 406 -9.18 -16.70 -16.33
N THR A 407 -8.05 -16.71 -15.62
CA THR A 407 -6.79 -16.09 -16.06
C THR A 407 -5.69 -17.09 -16.39
N HIS A 408 -5.85 -18.36 -16.02
CA HIS A 408 -4.88 -19.42 -16.28
C HIS A 408 -5.56 -20.66 -16.85
N ASP A 409 -4.82 -21.47 -17.61
CA ASP A 409 -5.33 -22.73 -18.19
C ASP A 409 -5.46 -23.83 -17.14
N SER A 410 -4.56 -23.82 -16.15
CA SER A 410 -4.52 -24.77 -15.04
C SER A 410 -5.30 -24.20 -13.86
N GLN A 411 -6.26 -24.98 -13.35
CA GLN A 411 -7.01 -24.61 -12.14
C GLN A 411 -6.09 -24.44 -10.92
N VAL A 412 -5.02 -25.23 -10.84
CA VAL A 412 -4.03 -25.14 -9.75
C VAL A 412 -3.26 -23.84 -9.82
N ASP A 413 -2.84 -23.42 -11.02
CA ASP A 413 -2.11 -22.17 -11.19
C ASP A 413 -3.01 -20.96 -10.96
N GLU A 414 -4.28 -21.03 -11.39
CA GLU A 414 -5.28 -20.01 -11.09
C GLU A 414 -5.52 -19.85 -9.59
N GLU A 415 -5.70 -20.96 -8.87
CA GLU A 415 -5.87 -20.96 -7.43
C GLU A 415 -4.64 -20.35 -6.74
N HIS A 416 -3.43 -20.79 -7.09
CA HIS A 416 -2.19 -20.24 -6.55
C HIS A 416 -2.02 -18.74 -6.84
N ALA A 417 -2.29 -18.30 -8.07
CA ALA A 417 -2.21 -16.89 -8.45
C ALA A 417 -3.22 -16.05 -7.66
N SER A 418 -4.46 -16.53 -7.52
CA SER A 418 -5.52 -15.82 -6.79
C SER A 418 -5.21 -15.69 -5.30
N LEU A 419 -4.77 -16.77 -4.64
CA LEU A 419 -4.39 -16.78 -3.23
C LEU A 419 -3.18 -15.88 -2.98
N TYR A 420 -2.17 -15.95 -3.85
CA TYR A 420 -1.00 -15.06 -3.78
C TYR A 420 -1.41 -13.59 -3.92
N PHE A 421 -2.25 -13.27 -4.90
CA PHE A 421 -2.68 -11.89 -5.15
C PHE A 421 -3.47 -11.32 -3.95
N LEU A 422 -4.36 -12.11 -3.35
CA LEU A 422 -5.07 -11.73 -2.11
C LEU A 422 -4.14 -11.57 -0.91
N ALA A 423 -3.11 -12.41 -0.78
CA ALA A 423 -2.08 -12.27 0.25
C ALA A 423 -1.28 -10.97 0.07
N CYS A 424 -0.97 -10.57 -1.17
CA CYS A 424 -0.32 -9.29 -1.47
C CYS A 424 -1.22 -8.08 -1.17
N ILE A 425 -2.50 -8.14 -1.52
CA ILE A 425 -3.47 -7.08 -1.20
C ILE A 425 -3.55 -6.88 0.33
N SER A 426 -3.75 -7.97 1.07
CA SER A 426 -3.87 -7.91 2.54
C SER A 426 -2.58 -7.39 3.22
N MET A 427 -1.41 -7.88 2.80
CA MET A 427 -0.12 -7.40 3.28
C MET A 427 0.06 -5.90 2.98
N ARG A 428 -0.29 -5.45 1.78
CA ARG A 428 -0.15 -4.03 1.41
C ARG A 428 -1.05 -3.13 2.24
N ARG A 429 -2.28 -3.56 2.51
CA ARG A 429 -3.22 -2.83 3.39
C ARG A 429 -2.68 -2.72 4.81
N LEU A 430 -2.10 -3.81 5.35
CA LEU A 430 -1.44 -3.80 6.65
C LEU A 430 -0.26 -2.83 6.64
N LEU A 431 0.64 -2.92 5.65
CA LEU A 431 1.82 -2.05 5.59
C LEU A 431 1.45 -0.57 5.41
N ASN A 432 0.41 -0.23 4.64
CA ASN A 432 -0.10 1.15 4.57
C ASN A 432 -0.60 1.64 5.94
N ARG A 433 -1.26 0.78 6.71
CA ARG A 433 -1.67 1.10 8.08
C ARG A 433 -0.48 1.32 9.00
N VAL A 434 0.56 0.49 8.89
CA VAL A 434 1.84 0.67 9.62
C VAL A 434 2.42 2.05 9.30
N HIS A 435 2.53 2.40 8.00
CA HIS A 435 3.02 3.71 7.58
C HIS A 435 2.18 4.86 8.14
N ASN A 436 0.86 4.77 8.10
CA ASN A 436 -0.01 5.81 8.62
C ASN A 436 0.11 5.99 10.14
N LEU A 437 0.01 4.88 10.89
CA LEU A 437 -0.04 4.94 12.35
C LEU A 437 1.30 5.28 12.98
N LEU A 438 2.42 4.87 12.37
CA LEU A 438 3.76 5.10 12.93
C LEU A 438 4.47 6.29 12.27
N TYR A 439 4.32 6.51 10.97
CA TYR A 439 5.21 7.37 10.18
C TYR A 439 4.54 8.57 9.51
N ALA A 440 3.22 8.76 9.65
CA ALA A 440 2.58 9.97 9.18
C ALA A 440 3.23 11.21 9.81
N LYS A 441 3.54 12.22 8.99
CA LYS A 441 4.41 13.34 9.38
C LYS A 441 3.94 14.10 10.62
N GLU A 442 2.62 14.23 10.81
CA GLU A 442 2.02 15.02 11.89
C GLU A 442 1.35 14.16 12.96
N THR A 443 0.81 13.01 12.58
CA THR A 443 -0.03 12.16 13.44
C THR A 443 0.63 10.84 13.82
N GLY A 444 1.74 10.48 13.18
CA GLY A 444 2.45 9.23 13.38
C GLY A 444 2.98 9.11 14.80
N ALA A 445 2.80 7.93 15.38
CA ALA A 445 3.16 7.65 16.76
C ALA A 445 4.67 7.42 16.97
N SER A 446 5.49 7.30 15.91
CA SER A 446 6.93 7.00 16.07
C SER A 446 7.72 8.01 16.91
N LEU A 447 7.17 9.21 17.11
CA LEU A 447 7.73 10.27 17.97
C LEU A 447 7.03 10.39 19.33
N ASP A 448 6.09 9.49 19.64
CA ASP A 448 5.29 9.48 20.86
C ASP A 448 5.54 8.20 21.67
N ASP A 449 6.47 8.31 22.61
CA ASP A 449 6.95 7.22 23.47
C ASP A 449 5.86 6.53 24.29
N ALA A 450 4.74 7.22 24.54
CA ALA A 450 3.62 6.64 25.28
C ALA A 450 2.68 5.83 24.38
N ARG A 451 2.54 6.21 23.10
CA ARG A 451 1.58 5.58 22.18
C ARG A 451 2.19 4.47 21.34
N PHE A 452 3.41 4.63 20.84
CA PHE A 452 3.95 3.68 19.87
C PHE A 452 4.09 2.24 20.41
N PRO A 453 4.40 1.97 21.69
CA PRO A 453 4.55 0.58 22.15
C PRO A 453 3.30 -0.27 21.92
N PHE A 454 2.13 0.25 22.27
CA PHE A 454 0.85 -0.44 22.08
C PHE A 454 0.50 -0.60 20.60
N ILE A 455 0.78 0.42 19.78
CA ILE A 455 0.53 0.37 18.34
C ILE A 455 1.44 -0.66 17.67
N VAL A 456 2.71 -0.72 18.07
CA VAL A 456 3.68 -1.69 17.55
C VAL A 456 3.29 -3.12 17.92
N GLU A 457 2.88 -3.36 19.17
CA GLU A 457 2.42 -4.68 19.62
C GLU A 457 1.19 -5.16 18.83
N GLU A 458 0.20 -4.29 18.63
CA GLU A 458 -1.00 -4.60 17.85
C GLU A 458 -0.70 -4.84 16.36
N LEU A 459 0.17 -4.01 15.76
CA LEU A 459 0.56 -4.19 14.36
C LEU A 459 1.38 -5.47 14.14
N ASP A 460 2.26 -5.83 15.08
CA ASP A 460 3.00 -7.08 15.04
C ASP A 460 2.06 -8.28 15.20
N HIS A 461 1.08 -8.20 16.11
CA HIS A 461 0.06 -9.23 16.25
C HIS A 461 -0.69 -9.49 14.93
N GLN A 462 -1.15 -8.44 14.26
CA GLN A 462 -1.80 -8.55 12.94
C GLN A 462 -0.87 -9.09 11.85
N LEU A 463 0.43 -8.78 11.93
CA LEU A 463 1.42 -9.30 10.98
C LEU A 463 1.67 -10.79 11.17
N GLU A 464 1.75 -11.25 12.42
CA GLU A 464 1.86 -12.68 12.76
C GLU A 464 0.59 -13.43 12.37
N GLU A 465 -0.58 -12.87 12.69
CA GLU A 465 -1.88 -13.43 12.31
C GLU A 465 -2.01 -13.56 10.78
N TRP A 466 -1.60 -12.53 10.03
CA TRP A 466 -1.54 -12.59 8.56
C TRP A 466 -0.66 -13.74 8.07
N ARG A 467 0.51 -13.96 8.68
CA ARG A 467 1.44 -15.03 8.30
C ARG A 467 0.82 -16.40 8.58
N ASP A 468 0.21 -16.56 9.76
CA ASP A 468 -0.33 -17.83 10.23
C ASP A 468 -1.57 -18.25 9.42
N PHE A 469 -2.33 -17.28 8.88
CA PHE A 469 -3.46 -17.53 7.97
C PHE A 469 -3.09 -17.74 6.50
N LEU A 470 -1.80 -17.70 6.13
CA LEU A 470 -1.40 -18.02 4.76
C LEU A 470 -1.75 -19.49 4.42
N PRO A 471 -2.28 -19.75 3.22
CA PRO A 471 -2.52 -21.11 2.74
C PRO A 471 -1.24 -21.95 2.73
N PRO A 472 -1.31 -23.29 2.89
CA PRO A 472 -0.13 -24.15 3.00
C PRO A 472 0.91 -23.97 1.88
N ALA A 473 0.48 -23.74 0.64
CA ALA A 473 1.38 -23.51 -0.50
C ALA A 473 2.17 -22.19 -0.44
N LEU A 474 1.72 -21.24 0.39
CA LEU A 474 2.30 -19.90 0.56
C LEU A 474 2.95 -19.71 1.94
N GLN A 475 2.83 -20.69 2.84
CA GLN A 475 3.48 -20.63 4.15
C GLN A 475 5.01 -20.67 4.03
N PHE A 476 5.66 -20.00 4.98
CA PHE A 476 7.11 -19.94 5.05
C PHE A 476 7.58 -19.87 6.50
N VAL A 477 8.83 -20.27 6.71
CA VAL A 477 9.53 -20.16 7.99
C VAL A 477 10.39 -18.90 8.01
N VAL A 478 10.56 -18.29 9.17
CA VAL A 478 11.40 -17.10 9.37
C VAL A 478 12.80 -17.52 9.83
N ASP A 479 13.61 -18.05 8.91
CA ASP A 479 15.01 -18.48 9.10
C ASP A 479 15.99 -17.95 8.00
N THR A 480 17.12 -18.60 7.75
CA THR A 480 18.01 -18.24 6.62
C THR A 480 17.87 -19.16 5.42
N GLN A 481 17.00 -20.16 5.52
CA GLN A 481 16.86 -21.20 4.50
C GLN A 481 15.97 -20.72 3.35
N PRO A 482 16.23 -21.19 2.11
CA PRO A 482 15.34 -20.93 1.00
C PRO A 482 13.92 -21.40 1.31
N ALA A 483 12.92 -20.56 1.00
CA ALA A 483 11.53 -20.96 1.05
C ALA A 483 11.23 -22.04 -0.01
N GLN A 484 10.16 -22.82 0.18
CA GLN A 484 9.80 -23.93 -0.70
C GLN A 484 9.46 -23.51 -2.15
N GLY A 485 9.19 -22.22 -2.39
CA GLY A 485 8.94 -21.67 -3.72
C GLY A 485 9.12 -20.15 -3.77
N GLN A 486 9.14 -19.59 -4.97
CA GLN A 486 9.34 -18.15 -5.18
C GLN A 486 8.21 -17.29 -4.60
N HIS A 487 6.96 -17.78 -4.63
CA HIS A 487 5.80 -17.03 -4.12
C HIS A 487 5.87 -16.89 -2.59
N ALA A 488 6.11 -17.99 -1.88
CA ALA A 488 6.34 -18.00 -0.43
C ALA A 488 7.60 -17.18 -0.07
N GLY A 489 8.67 -17.32 -0.85
CA GLY A 489 9.89 -16.54 -0.68
C GLY A 489 9.66 -15.03 -0.81
N PHE A 490 8.83 -14.61 -1.77
CA PHE A 490 8.49 -13.21 -1.96
C PHE A 490 7.55 -12.67 -0.87
N LEU A 491 6.53 -13.42 -0.45
CA LEU A 491 5.67 -13.06 0.68
C LEU A 491 6.47 -12.94 1.98
N ARG A 492 7.48 -13.80 2.16
CA ARG A 492 8.44 -13.70 3.25
C ARG A 492 9.26 -12.41 3.19
N GLN A 493 9.69 -11.95 2.01
CA GLN A 493 10.33 -10.63 1.87
C GLN A 493 9.39 -9.52 2.36
N ARG A 494 8.13 -9.52 1.89
CA ARG A 494 7.13 -8.51 2.28
C ARG A 494 6.86 -8.52 3.79
N TYR A 495 6.76 -9.69 4.41
CA TYR A 495 6.65 -9.85 5.86
C TYR A 495 7.86 -9.26 6.61
N LEU A 496 9.08 -9.58 6.19
CA LEU A 496 10.30 -9.08 6.83
C LEU A 496 10.44 -7.56 6.70
N THR A 497 10.12 -6.99 5.54
CA THR A 497 10.04 -5.53 5.35
C THR A 497 9.04 -4.92 6.31
N CYS A 498 7.82 -5.45 6.38
CA CYS A 498 6.77 -4.95 7.25
C CYS A 498 7.20 -4.99 8.72
N ARG A 499 7.75 -6.12 9.18
CA ARG A 499 8.26 -6.28 10.54
C ARG A 499 9.36 -5.29 10.88
N SER A 500 10.29 -5.04 9.94
CA SER A 500 11.34 -4.03 10.13
C SER A 500 10.77 -2.61 10.27
N VAL A 501 9.71 -2.28 9.52
CA VAL A 501 9.03 -0.98 9.59
C VAL A 501 8.24 -0.88 10.91
N ILE A 502 7.58 -1.94 11.37
CA ILE A 502 6.86 -1.97 12.65
C ILE A 502 7.79 -1.69 13.83
N TYR A 503 8.95 -2.34 13.90
CA TYR A 503 9.84 -2.25 15.06
C TYR A 503 10.85 -1.11 15.02
N ARG A 504 11.06 -0.46 13.88
CA ARG A 504 12.02 0.65 13.73
C ARG A 504 11.79 1.85 14.66
N PRO A 505 10.57 2.22 15.13
CA PRO A 505 10.42 3.30 16.09
C PRO A 505 11.21 3.09 17.38
N TYR A 506 11.31 1.84 17.88
CA TYR A 506 12.15 1.52 19.04
C TYR A 506 13.62 1.83 18.77
N LEU A 507 14.12 1.46 17.59
CA LEU A 507 15.48 1.75 17.19
C LEU A 507 15.70 3.27 17.07
N THR A 508 14.80 3.99 16.39
CA THR A 508 14.89 5.46 16.27
C THR A 508 14.89 6.14 17.64
N TRP A 509 14.07 5.66 18.58
CA TRP A 509 14.02 6.17 19.95
C TRP A 509 15.36 6.01 20.66
N VAL A 510 15.95 4.80 20.64
CA VAL A 510 17.26 4.52 21.23
C VAL A 510 18.35 5.37 20.58
N LEU A 511 18.36 5.44 19.25
CA LEU A 511 19.35 6.22 18.49
C LEU A 511 19.23 7.73 18.75
N THR A 512 18.05 8.25 19.07
CA THR A 512 17.88 9.69 19.35
C THR A 512 18.24 10.04 20.80
N ASN A 513 18.03 9.11 21.74
CA ASN A 513 18.20 9.33 23.18
C ASN A 513 19.54 8.82 23.75
N HIS A 514 20.44 8.29 22.91
CA HIS A 514 21.71 7.68 23.34
C HIS A 514 22.67 8.61 24.12
N SER A 515 22.55 9.93 23.95
CA SER A 515 23.41 10.93 24.59
C SER A 515 23.02 11.25 26.04
N GLN A 516 21.90 10.73 26.53
CA GLN A 516 21.33 11.09 27.84
C GLN A 516 21.68 10.13 28.99
N ASP A 517 22.68 9.25 28.85
CA ASP A 517 23.03 8.20 29.83
C ASP A 517 21.81 7.38 30.32
N ILE A 518 20.83 7.19 29.43
CA ILE A 518 19.62 6.43 29.75
C ILE A 518 19.97 4.95 29.77
N ASN A 519 19.72 4.29 30.91
CA ASN A 519 19.74 2.83 30.99
C ASN A 519 18.57 2.28 30.15
N VAL A 520 18.87 1.79 28.94
CA VAL A 520 17.86 1.26 28.02
C VAL A 520 17.33 -0.05 28.59
N ALA A 521 16.01 -0.10 28.82
CA ALA A 521 15.36 -1.29 29.33
C ALA A 521 15.58 -2.50 28.40
N GLN A 522 15.78 -3.69 28.98
CA GLN A 522 16.01 -4.92 28.22
C GLN A 522 14.88 -5.21 27.22
N THR A 523 13.64 -4.92 27.59
CA THR A 523 12.47 -5.07 26.71
C THR A 523 12.55 -4.20 25.46
N VAL A 524 13.11 -2.98 25.56
CA VAL A 524 13.34 -2.09 24.41
C VAL A 524 14.44 -2.65 23.53
N LEU A 525 15.53 -3.17 24.10
CA LEU A 525 16.60 -3.82 23.34
C LEU A 525 16.12 -5.06 22.58
N GLU A 526 15.20 -5.84 23.16
CA GLU A 526 14.54 -6.96 22.47
C GLU A 526 13.73 -6.49 21.26
N LYS A 527 13.00 -5.37 21.37
CA LYS A 527 12.28 -4.79 20.23
C LYS A 527 13.22 -4.21 19.18
N CYS A 528 14.35 -3.61 19.57
CA CYS A 528 15.41 -3.22 18.64
C CYS A 528 15.97 -4.45 17.91
N ARG A 529 16.23 -5.55 18.62
CA ARG A 529 16.66 -6.83 18.02
C ARG A 529 15.66 -7.30 16.96
N ASN A 530 14.35 -7.27 17.23
CA ASN A 530 13.35 -7.65 16.22
C ASN A 530 13.44 -6.81 14.93
N CYS A 531 13.70 -5.50 15.04
CA CYS A 531 13.93 -4.65 13.87
C CYS A 531 15.19 -5.06 13.10
N LEU A 532 16.30 -5.25 13.81
CA LEU A 532 17.61 -5.55 13.20
C LEU A 532 17.63 -6.93 12.57
N ASP A 533 17.07 -7.94 13.24
CA ASP A 533 16.92 -9.29 12.72
C ASP A 533 16.01 -9.30 11.49
N ALA A 534 14.92 -8.52 11.49
CA ALA A 534 14.07 -8.39 10.31
C ALA A 534 14.82 -7.76 9.12
N CYS A 535 15.59 -6.69 9.32
CA CYS A 535 16.43 -6.09 8.28
C CYS A 535 17.48 -7.09 7.76
N LEU A 536 18.19 -7.77 8.65
CA LEU A 536 19.24 -8.74 8.30
C LEU A 536 18.66 -9.92 7.53
N LEU A 537 17.58 -10.53 8.03
CA LEU A 537 16.90 -11.64 7.37
C LEU A 537 16.28 -11.22 6.04
N HIS A 538 15.78 -9.99 5.91
CA HIS A 538 15.27 -9.47 4.64
C HIS A 538 16.37 -9.51 3.59
N ILE A 539 17.53 -8.94 3.89
CA ILE A 539 18.69 -8.92 2.99
C ILE A 539 19.20 -10.34 2.70
N ILE A 540 19.40 -11.16 3.73
CA ILE A 540 19.93 -12.53 3.58
C ILE A 540 19.00 -13.41 2.77
N ASN A 541 17.68 -13.18 2.80
CA ASN A 541 16.71 -13.97 2.04
C ASN A 541 16.39 -13.38 0.67
N LEU A 542 16.96 -12.23 0.30
CA LEU A 542 16.78 -11.68 -1.04
C LEU A 542 17.41 -12.61 -2.09
N ARG A 543 16.64 -12.98 -3.10
CA ARG A 543 17.04 -13.89 -4.19
C ARG A 543 16.62 -13.32 -5.53
N GLY A 544 17.12 -13.93 -6.61
CA GLY A 544 16.74 -13.62 -7.98
C GLY A 544 15.34 -14.12 -8.36
N PHE A 545 14.30 -13.64 -7.68
CA PHE A 545 12.92 -13.95 -8.07
C PHE A 545 12.56 -13.22 -9.36
N ALA A 546 11.91 -13.91 -10.31
CA ALA A 546 11.58 -13.33 -11.62
C ALA A 546 10.73 -12.05 -11.46
N HIS A 547 9.76 -12.06 -10.54
CA HIS A 547 8.94 -10.89 -10.24
C HIS A 547 9.74 -9.70 -9.73
N THR A 548 10.70 -9.95 -8.82
CA THR A 548 11.57 -8.88 -8.30
C THR A 548 12.30 -8.19 -9.45
N VAL A 549 12.71 -8.94 -10.47
CA VAL A 549 13.44 -8.35 -11.58
C VAL A 549 12.52 -7.70 -12.61
N MET A 550 11.37 -8.30 -12.90
CA MET A 550 10.36 -7.70 -13.78
C MET A 550 9.80 -6.38 -13.23
N MET A 551 9.60 -6.28 -11.92
CA MET A 551 8.79 -5.21 -11.33
C MET A 551 9.56 -4.39 -10.29
N ASP A 552 10.20 -5.06 -9.34
CA ASP A 552 10.61 -4.43 -8.09
C ASP A 552 12.10 -4.05 -8.06
N THR A 553 12.88 -4.21 -9.13
CA THR A 553 14.34 -3.96 -9.09
C THR A 553 14.67 -2.58 -8.51
N TRP A 554 13.92 -1.56 -8.92
CA TRP A 554 14.09 -0.19 -8.43
C TRP A 554 13.74 -0.06 -6.94
N ILE A 555 12.52 -0.48 -6.55
CA ILE A 555 12.02 -0.40 -5.15
C ILE A 555 12.89 -1.24 -4.21
N CYS A 556 13.25 -2.44 -4.63
CA CYS A 556 14.11 -3.34 -3.90
C CYS A 556 15.48 -2.72 -3.65
N SER A 557 16.07 -2.04 -4.64
CA SER A 557 17.39 -1.40 -4.47
C SER A 557 17.36 -0.31 -3.40
N LEU A 558 16.29 0.48 -3.36
CA LEU A 558 16.08 1.51 -2.34
C LEU A 558 15.82 0.88 -0.96
N SER A 559 14.88 -0.08 -0.88
CA SER A 559 14.55 -0.78 0.35
C SER A 559 15.75 -1.48 0.98
N MET A 560 16.61 -2.11 0.17
CA MET A 560 17.86 -2.73 0.62
C MET A 560 18.86 -1.69 1.12
N THR A 561 18.96 -0.54 0.46
CA THR A 561 19.78 0.58 0.94
C THR A 561 19.26 1.11 2.28
N GLY A 562 17.94 1.24 2.45
CA GLY A 562 17.30 1.62 3.71
C GLY A 562 17.59 0.63 4.84
N ALA A 563 17.50 -0.68 4.57
CA ALA A 563 17.85 -1.72 5.53
C ALA A 563 19.34 -1.68 5.93
N MET A 564 20.24 -1.49 4.96
CA MET A 564 21.67 -1.30 5.20
C MET A 564 21.96 -0.07 6.07
N LEU A 565 21.30 1.07 5.81
CA LEU A 565 21.42 2.28 6.62
C LEU A 565 20.96 2.04 8.06
N VAL A 566 19.87 1.32 8.26
CA VAL A 566 19.37 0.94 9.60
C VAL A 566 20.40 0.10 10.37
N LEU A 567 21.01 -0.90 9.72
CA LEU A 567 22.05 -1.73 10.32
C LEU A 567 23.33 -0.93 10.65
N LEU A 568 23.75 -0.04 9.75
CA LEU A 568 24.88 0.87 9.98
C LEU A 568 24.61 1.83 11.15
N ALA A 569 23.40 2.37 11.24
CA ALA A 569 23.05 3.26 12.34
C ALA A 569 23.13 2.52 13.69
N ALA A 570 22.62 1.29 13.75
CA ALA A 570 22.68 0.46 14.94
C ALA A 570 24.12 0.08 15.33
N SER A 571 25.01 -0.17 14.37
CA SER A 571 26.40 -0.56 14.65
C SER A 571 27.21 0.54 15.36
N ARG A 572 26.72 1.79 15.38
CA ARG A 572 27.38 2.93 16.05
C ARG A 572 27.27 2.90 17.57
N LEU A 573 26.30 2.19 18.13
CA LEU A 573 26.11 2.09 19.57
C LEU A 573 26.54 0.70 20.03
N PRO A 574 27.52 0.56 20.95
CA PRO A 574 28.10 -0.74 21.31
C PRO A 574 27.07 -1.81 21.71
N TYR A 575 26.05 -1.42 22.50
CA TYR A 575 25.02 -2.35 22.95
C TYR A 575 24.05 -2.79 21.85
N LEU A 576 23.80 -1.97 20.82
CA LEU A 576 23.04 -2.37 19.62
C LEU A 576 23.92 -3.17 18.66
N ARG A 577 25.20 -2.80 18.52
CA ARG A 577 26.18 -3.55 17.74
C ARG A 577 26.31 -4.99 18.23
N ASN A 578 26.28 -5.22 19.54
CA ASN A 578 26.28 -6.55 20.14
C ASN A 578 25.03 -7.39 19.78
N LEU A 579 23.94 -6.75 19.35
CA LEU A 579 22.75 -7.46 18.87
C LEU A 579 22.94 -7.97 17.44
N LEU A 580 23.80 -7.31 16.66
CA LEU A 580 24.15 -7.69 15.29
C LEU A 580 25.19 -8.83 15.33
N GLY A 581 24.91 -9.92 14.63
CA GLY A 581 25.87 -11.02 14.46
C GLY A 581 26.94 -10.72 13.41
N GLN A 582 27.94 -11.60 13.28
CA GLN A 582 28.99 -11.50 12.27
C GLN A 582 28.46 -11.58 10.83
N ASP A 583 27.27 -12.15 10.62
CA ASP A 583 26.66 -12.27 9.29
C ASP A 583 26.45 -10.93 8.59
N VAL A 584 26.41 -9.83 9.35
CA VAL A 584 26.27 -8.45 8.85
C VAL A 584 27.43 -8.01 7.94
N THR A 585 28.58 -8.68 7.96
CA THR A 585 29.70 -8.35 7.05
C THR A 585 29.56 -8.99 5.68
N ASN A 586 28.66 -9.97 5.49
CA ASN A 586 28.53 -10.65 4.20
C ASN A 586 27.40 -10.08 3.33
N ILE A 587 26.50 -9.30 3.93
CA ILE A 587 25.25 -8.87 3.29
C ILE A 587 25.45 -7.84 2.17
N GLY A 588 26.42 -6.94 2.27
CA GLY A 588 26.65 -5.93 1.24
C GLY A 588 27.13 -6.56 -0.08
N SER A 589 28.07 -7.51 0.01
CA SER A 589 28.56 -8.26 -1.16
C SER A 589 27.46 -9.08 -1.85
N HIS A 590 26.58 -9.70 -1.06
CA HIS A 590 25.40 -10.44 -1.54
C HIS A 590 24.46 -9.52 -2.33
N LEU A 591 24.09 -8.37 -1.76
CA LEU A 591 23.22 -7.39 -2.40
C LEU A 591 23.82 -6.84 -3.70
N GLN A 592 25.11 -6.46 -3.67
CA GLN A 592 25.77 -5.97 -4.88
C GLN A 592 25.78 -7.00 -5.99
N THR A 593 26.00 -8.28 -5.67
CA THR A 593 26.01 -9.37 -6.66
C THR A 593 24.65 -9.50 -7.34
N LEU A 594 23.57 -9.49 -6.56
CA LEU A 594 22.20 -9.60 -7.09
C LEU A 594 21.80 -8.37 -7.91
N ILE A 595 21.87 -7.17 -7.32
CA ILE A 595 21.36 -5.94 -7.93
C ILE A 595 22.16 -5.59 -9.20
N LYS A 596 23.50 -5.78 -9.21
CA LYS A 596 24.32 -5.55 -10.43
C LYS A 596 23.86 -6.45 -11.58
N ARG A 597 23.44 -7.69 -11.30
CA ARG A 597 22.92 -8.61 -12.32
C ARG A 597 21.58 -8.13 -12.86
N TRP A 598 20.66 -7.68 -12.00
CA TRP A 598 19.32 -7.26 -12.39
C TRP A 598 19.32 -5.96 -13.21
N VAL A 599 20.14 -4.98 -12.82
CA VAL A 599 20.28 -3.68 -13.50
C VAL A 599 20.79 -3.80 -14.94
N GLN A 600 21.50 -4.87 -15.28
CA GLN A 600 22.03 -5.05 -16.63
C GLN A 600 20.97 -5.51 -17.63
N ILE A 601 19.85 -6.06 -17.17
CA ILE A 601 18.90 -6.77 -18.04
C ILE A 601 18.06 -5.83 -18.92
N PRO A 602 17.53 -4.71 -18.41
CA PRO A 602 16.81 -3.75 -19.24
C PRO A 602 17.71 -3.00 -20.24
N GLY A 603 19.03 -3.15 -20.16
CA GLY A 603 19.99 -2.62 -21.12
C GLY A 603 20.52 -1.21 -20.77
N GLU A 604 20.76 -0.41 -21.81
CA GLU A 604 21.31 0.95 -21.68
C GLU A 604 20.25 1.95 -21.23
N ASN A 605 20.66 2.99 -20.47
CA ASN A 605 19.82 3.93 -19.70
C ASN A 605 19.28 3.38 -18.37
N ARG A 606 20.21 3.04 -17.48
CA ARG A 606 19.93 2.57 -16.12
C ARG A 606 19.33 3.68 -15.27
N SER A 607 18.51 3.30 -14.30
CA SER A 607 18.04 4.21 -13.26
C SER A 607 19.25 4.70 -12.43
N PRO A 608 19.56 6.01 -12.44
CA PRO A 608 20.67 6.56 -11.69
C PRO A 608 20.49 6.44 -10.17
N SER A 609 19.25 6.38 -9.66
CA SER A 609 19.02 6.09 -8.24
C SER A 609 19.38 4.65 -7.86
N ILE A 610 19.26 3.68 -8.77
CA ILE A 610 19.75 2.31 -8.51
C ILE A 610 21.28 2.29 -8.49
N GLU A 611 21.95 3.02 -9.38
CA GLU A 611 23.41 3.15 -9.36
C GLU A 611 23.90 3.82 -8.07
N GLN A 612 23.19 4.86 -7.60
CA GLN A 612 23.43 5.48 -6.30
C GLN A 612 23.23 4.47 -5.16
N SER A 613 22.18 3.65 -5.21
CA SER A 613 21.93 2.59 -4.23
C SER A 613 23.07 1.56 -4.18
N LEU A 614 23.54 1.09 -5.34
CA LEU A 614 24.67 0.15 -5.44
C LEU A 614 25.97 0.73 -4.85
N ARG A 615 26.24 2.01 -5.11
CA ARG A 615 27.37 2.74 -4.51
C ARG A 615 27.22 2.79 -2.99
N MET A 616 26.06 3.24 -2.50
CA MET A 616 25.79 3.36 -1.07
C MET A 616 25.89 2.03 -0.35
N ILE A 617 25.32 0.96 -0.90
CA ILE A 617 25.44 -0.41 -0.35
C ILE A 617 26.92 -0.79 -0.20
N GLY A 618 27.76 -0.48 -1.19
CA GLY A 618 29.21 -0.74 -1.11
C GLY A 618 29.93 0.08 -0.06
N GLU A 619 29.61 1.38 0.05
CA GLU A 619 30.20 2.24 1.08
C GLU A 619 29.78 1.79 2.49
N ILE A 620 28.49 1.49 2.68
CA ILE A 620 27.95 1.01 3.96
C ILE A 620 28.61 -0.32 4.34
N ASP A 621 28.79 -1.24 3.39
CA ASP A 621 29.47 -2.52 3.61
C ASP A 621 30.90 -2.30 4.16
N VAL A 622 31.66 -1.38 3.57
CA VAL A 622 33.01 -1.03 4.06
C VAL A 622 32.97 -0.49 5.50
N PHE A 623 32.02 0.40 5.82
CA PHE A 623 31.90 0.93 7.18
C PHE A 623 31.50 -0.14 8.20
N LEU A 624 30.58 -1.03 7.85
CA LEU A 624 30.23 -2.17 8.71
C LEU A 624 31.47 -3.04 8.97
N HIS A 625 32.26 -3.37 7.96
CA HIS A 625 33.51 -4.12 8.17
C HIS A 625 34.50 -3.41 9.11
N GLN A 626 34.57 -2.08 9.09
CA GLN A 626 35.42 -1.31 10.01
C GLN A 626 34.92 -1.36 11.46
N GLU A 627 33.61 -1.26 11.66
CA GLU A 627 32.99 -1.35 13.00
C GLU A 627 33.14 -2.73 13.64
N PHE A 628 33.11 -3.81 12.85
CA PHE A 628 33.24 -5.19 13.35
C PHE A 628 34.68 -5.73 13.29
N GLY A 629 35.56 -5.11 12.50
CA GLY A 629 36.98 -5.48 12.40
C GLY A 629 37.88 -4.94 13.51
N THR A 630 37.40 -3.98 14.30
CA THR A 630 38.18 -3.30 15.36
C THR A 630 38.26 -4.08 16.68
N GLU A 631 37.53 -5.19 16.86
CA GLU A 631 37.51 -5.98 18.11
C GLU A 631 38.67 -7.01 18.24
N LYS A 632 39.65 -7.02 17.33
CA LYS A 632 40.78 -7.99 17.34
C LYS A 632 42.13 -7.43 17.82
N LYS A 633 42.17 -6.28 18.47
CA LYS A 633 43.39 -5.76 19.10
C LYS A 633 43.10 -5.30 20.52
N ASP A 634 43.10 -6.24 21.45
CA ASP A 634 43.53 -6.03 22.84
C ASP A 634 44.21 -7.30 23.35
#